data_AF-A0A8C5LPC8-F1
#
_entry.id   AF-A0A8C5LPC8-F1
#
_cell.length_a   1.000
_cell.length_b   1.000
_cell.length_c   1.000
_cell.angle_alpha   90.00
_cell.angle_beta   90.00
_cell.angle_gamma   90.00
#
_symmetry.space_group_name_H-M   'P 1'
#
loop_
_entity.id
_entity.type
_entity.pdbx_description
1 polymer ?
#
loop_
_entity_poly.entity_id
_entity_poly.type
_entity_poly.pdbx_seq_one_letter_code
_entity_poly.pdbx_strand_id
1 'polypeptide(L)'
;MLPPPQPDNPPSSSKRCLAAAHSRSYLHGFARRLTKFSQNLTIDIFHSFLTIYMKCCDESENMLLCFSTEKSKFSESMGTKIRLGNTMCLEHKERLRALIFYAKLKPVDAIEKAMDFNSKYMDFVFKCCNPGTMSSECFDTWSGVLLTRICLLMDSSVQKNCCFKNDPERENCLIYLANEESKYLPPVSLEPKEICQLSTESKLLTWLVYEYARRNPNDTITSPLIFANNLNKSIISCCTTNDASSCLSDFIKHFTV
;
A
#
# COMPACT_ATOMS: atom_id res chain seq x y z
N MET A 1 30.93 -5.99 69.14
CA MET A 1 30.20 -6.90 68.24
C MET A 1 29.22 -6.06 67.44
N LEU A 2 29.38 -5.99 66.12
CA LEU A 2 28.41 -5.32 65.25
C LEU A 2 27.13 -6.17 65.20
N PRO A 3 25.94 -5.54 65.23
CA PRO A 3 24.68 -6.27 65.10
C PRO A 3 24.62 -6.99 63.75
N PRO A 4 23.94 -8.15 63.67
CA PRO A 4 23.80 -8.88 62.42
C PRO A 4 23.06 -8.01 61.37
N PRO A 5 23.39 -8.16 60.07
CA PRO A 5 22.70 -7.42 59.01
C PRO A 5 21.20 -7.72 59.10
N GLN A 6 20.38 -6.67 59.15
CA GLN A 6 18.94 -6.81 59.01
C GLN A 6 18.63 -7.33 57.60
N PRO A 7 17.68 -8.28 57.46
CA PRO A 7 17.24 -8.71 56.13
C PRO A 7 16.76 -7.49 55.35
N ASP A 8 17.27 -7.33 54.12
CA ASP A 8 16.90 -6.24 53.23
C ASP A 8 15.38 -6.06 53.21
N ASN A 9 14.92 -4.82 53.43
CA ASN A 9 13.50 -4.47 53.32
C ASN A 9 12.93 -5.07 52.02
N PRO A 10 11.75 -5.69 52.06
CA PRO A 10 11.16 -6.28 50.86
C PRO A 10 11.10 -5.20 49.78
N PRO A 11 11.49 -5.50 48.53
CA PRO A 11 11.58 -4.51 47.48
C PRO A 11 10.28 -3.70 47.39
N SER A 12 10.41 -2.38 47.23
CA SER A 12 9.26 -1.48 47.10
C SER A 12 8.28 -2.01 46.04
N SER A 13 6.99 -1.71 46.18
CA SER A 13 5.95 -2.11 45.21
C SER A 13 6.36 -1.78 43.76
N SER A 14 7.01 -0.62 43.57
CA SER A 14 7.61 -0.21 42.30
C SER A 14 8.71 -1.16 41.79
N LYS A 15 9.65 -1.59 42.65
CA LYS A 15 10.70 -2.56 42.28
C LYS A 15 10.13 -3.94 41.96
N ARG A 16 9.09 -4.38 42.69
CA ARG A 16 8.37 -5.64 42.41
C ARG A 16 7.64 -5.59 41.07
N CYS A 17 6.96 -4.49 40.76
CA CYS A 17 6.29 -4.37 39.47
C CYS A 17 7.28 -4.31 38.30
N LEU A 18 8.37 -3.54 38.42
CA LEU A 18 9.44 -3.49 37.42
C LEU A 18 10.09 -4.87 37.15
N ALA A 19 10.21 -5.71 38.18
CA ALA A 19 10.71 -7.08 38.02
C ALA A 19 9.67 -8.02 37.38
N ALA A 20 8.39 -7.91 37.77
CA ALA A 20 7.29 -8.70 37.19
C ALA A 20 7.02 -8.37 35.71
N ALA A 21 7.20 -7.11 35.33
CA ALA A 21 6.84 -6.60 34.02
C ALA A 21 7.85 -6.91 32.88
N HIS A 22 8.89 -7.71 33.17
CA HIS A 22 10.01 -8.07 32.29
C HIS A 22 10.99 -6.93 31.95
N SER A 23 12.28 -7.27 32.09
CA SER A 23 13.48 -6.41 32.01
C SER A 23 13.57 -5.42 30.83
N ARG A 24 14.49 -4.44 30.93
CA ARG A 24 14.86 -3.46 29.86
C ARG A 24 15.00 -4.07 28.45
N SER A 25 15.36 -5.35 28.33
CA SER A 25 15.38 -6.11 27.07
C SER A 25 14.03 -6.18 26.36
N TYR A 26 12.95 -6.37 27.12
CA TYR A 26 11.58 -6.41 26.59
C TYR A 26 11.15 -5.05 26.06
N LEU A 27 11.37 -3.97 26.83
CA LEU A 27 11.08 -2.60 26.40
C LEU A 27 11.88 -2.22 25.15
N HIS A 28 13.16 -2.59 25.08
CA HIS A 28 13.98 -2.39 23.90
C HIS A 28 13.45 -3.19 22.68
N GLY A 29 13.09 -4.46 22.88
CA GLY A 29 12.49 -5.30 21.82
C GLY A 29 11.11 -4.83 21.38
N PHE A 30 10.35 -4.21 22.27
CA PHE A 30 9.05 -3.59 22.00
C PHE A 30 9.22 -2.31 21.20
N ALA A 31 10.04 -1.36 21.66
CA ALA A 31 10.33 -0.11 20.98
C ALA A 31 10.84 -0.32 19.54
N ARG A 32 11.70 -1.32 19.31
CA ARG A 32 12.19 -1.68 17.97
C ARG A 32 11.11 -2.20 17.02
N ARG A 33 10.03 -2.78 17.53
CA ARG A 33 8.91 -3.25 16.69
C ARG A 33 7.96 -2.12 16.33
N LEU A 34 7.93 -1.05 17.13
CA LEU A 34 7.06 0.09 16.91
C LEU A 34 7.44 0.93 15.70
N THR A 35 8.71 0.90 15.31
CA THR A 35 9.18 1.58 14.08
C THR A 35 8.54 1.01 12.80
N LYS A 36 7.85 -0.14 12.88
CA LYS A 36 7.14 -0.75 11.75
C LYS A 36 5.70 -0.25 11.59
N PHE A 37 5.19 0.50 12.55
CA PHE A 37 3.79 0.90 12.61
C PHE A 37 3.64 2.40 12.32
N SER A 38 2.45 2.83 11.92
CA SER A 38 2.14 4.26 11.83
C SER A 38 2.23 4.93 13.20
N GLN A 39 2.33 6.27 13.21
CA GLN A 39 2.40 7.04 14.45
C GLN A 39 1.17 6.79 15.35
N ASN A 40 -0.03 6.81 14.76
CA ASN A 40 -1.27 6.56 15.49
C ASN A 40 -1.28 5.16 16.11
N LEU A 41 -0.89 4.14 15.35
CA LEU A 41 -0.86 2.77 15.83
C LEU A 41 0.21 2.58 16.91
N THR A 42 1.33 3.29 16.80
CA THR A 42 2.39 3.32 17.82
C THR A 42 1.88 3.92 19.13
N ILE A 43 1.18 5.05 19.08
CA ILE A 43 0.57 5.70 20.25
C ILE A 43 -0.42 4.76 20.93
N ASP A 44 -1.30 4.12 20.14
CA ASP A 44 -2.27 3.14 20.62
C ASP A 44 -1.60 1.97 21.35
N ILE A 45 -0.54 1.41 20.77
CA ILE A 45 0.23 0.31 21.36
C ILE A 45 0.83 0.76 22.70
N PHE A 46 1.47 1.92 22.74
CA PHE A 46 2.07 2.47 23.95
C PHE A 46 1.03 2.72 25.04
N HIS A 47 -0.11 3.34 24.69
CA HIS A 47 -1.17 3.64 25.62
C HIS A 47 -1.81 2.36 26.21
N SER A 48 -2.08 1.36 25.37
CA SER A 48 -2.59 0.07 25.83
C SER A 48 -1.59 -0.64 26.75
N PHE A 49 -0.29 -0.58 26.42
CA PHE A 49 0.76 -1.14 27.27
C PHE A 49 0.83 -0.44 28.64
N LEU A 50 0.83 0.89 28.67
CA LEU A 50 0.84 1.66 29.92
C LEU A 50 -0.39 1.37 30.79
N THR A 51 -1.56 1.24 30.18
CA THR A 51 -2.80 0.89 30.90
C THR A 51 -2.68 -0.45 31.63
N ILE A 52 -2.09 -1.47 30.98
CA ILE A 52 -1.88 -2.79 31.61
C ILE A 52 -0.92 -2.68 32.79
N TYR A 53 0.13 -1.86 32.65
CA TYR A 53 1.09 -1.62 33.73
C TYR A 53 0.41 -0.97 34.93
N MET A 54 -0.33 0.11 34.72
CA MET A 54 -1.04 0.78 35.82
C MET A 54 -2.01 -0.19 36.51
N LYS A 55 -2.79 -0.94 35.73
CA LYS A 55 -3.76 -1.91 36.26
C LYS A 55 -3.11 -3.03 37.07
N CYS A 56 -2.11 -3.72 36.51
CA CYS A 56 -1.55 -4.92 37.14
C CYS A 56 -0.51 -4.61 38.22
N CYS A 57 0.13 -3.43 38.20
CA CYS A 57 0.99 -3.01 39.30
C CYS A 57 0.23 -2.76 40.61
N ASP A 58 -1.06 -2.40 40.51
CA ASP A 58 -1.92 -2.16 41.68
C ASP A 58 -2.46 -3.47 42.29
N GLU A 59 -2.48 -4.58 41.54
CA GLU A 59 -2.90 -5.92 42.02
C GLU A 59 -1.73 -6.69 42.69
N SER A 60 -1.47 -6.40 43.96
CA SER A 60 -0.29 -6.92 44.67
C SER A 60 -0.20 -8.44 44.87
N GLU A 61 -1.32 -9.16 45.07
CA GLU A 61 -1.32 -10.61 45.35
C GLU A 61 -1.34 -11.50 44.10
N ASN A 62 -1.89 -11.00 42.98
CA ASN A 62 -2.07 -11.77 41.74
C ASN A 62 -1.42 -11.11 40.50
N MET A 63 -0.44 -10.24 40.72
CA MET A 63 0.26 -9.44 39.70
C MET A 63 0.65 -10.24 38.44
N LEU A 64 1.26 -11.43 38.61
CA LEU A 64 1.69 -12.28 37.49
C LEU A 64 0.51 -12.83 36.68
N LEU A 65 -0.57 -13.22 37.35
CA LEU A 65 -1.79 -13.71 36.71
C LEU A 65 -2.48 -12.57 35.95
N CYS A 66 -2.54 -11.37 36.53
CA CYS A 66 -3.04 -10.17 35.87
C CYS A 66 -2.26 -9.89 34.58
N PHE A 67 -0.93 -9.81 34.64
CA PHE A 67 -0.10 -9.58 33.46
C PHE A 67 -0.29 -10.66 32.39
N SER A 68 -0.42 -11.93 32.78
CA SER A 68 -0.66 -13.02 31.81
C SER A 68 -2.00 -12.85 31.07
N THR A 69 -3.06 -12.51 31.80
CA THR A 69 -4.42 -12.33 31.29
C THR A 69 -4.51 -11.12 30.39
N GLU A 70 -4.01 -9.98 30.87
CA GLU A 70 -4.05 -8.71 30.15
C GLU A 70 -3.12 -8.72 28.93
N LYS A 71 -1.99 -9.44 28.97
CA LYS A 71 -1.14 -9.67 27.79
C LYS A 71 -1.89 -10.42 26.68
N SER A 72 -2.71 -11.42 27.02
CA SER A 72 -3.52 -12.14 26.03
C SER A 72 -4.53 -11.21 25.36
N LYS A 73 -5.29 -10.44 26.15
CA LYS A 73 -6.25 -9.45 25.65
C LYS A 73 -5.58 -8.37 24.81
N PHE A 74 -4.41 -7.89 25.24
CA PHE A 74 -3.61 -6.95 24.48
C PHE A 74 -3.20 -7.52 23.13
N SER A 75 -2.69 -8.75 23.10
CA SER A 75 -2.26 -9.39 21.86
C SER A 75 -3.41 -9.51 20.85
N GLU A 76 -4.60 -9.87 21.32
CA GLU A 76 -5.81 -10.00 20.49
C GLU A 76 -6.30 -8.63 19.98
N SER A 77 -6.48 -7.67 20.90
CA SER A 77 -6.94 -6.31 20.59
C SER A 77 -5.97 -5.61 19.63
N MET A 78 -4.68 -5.69 19.91
CA MET A 78 -3.65 -5.04 19.11
C MET A 78 -3.44 -5.74 17.77
N GLY A 79 -3.51 -7.08 17.74
CA GLY A 79 -3.50 -7.84 16.49
C GLY A 79 -4.63 -7.41 15.55
N THR A 80 -5.82 -7.16 16.10
CA THR A 80 -6.97 -6.64 15.33
C THR A 80 -6.69 -5.23 14.82
N LYS A 81 -6.22 -4.31 15.66
CA LYS A 81 -5.88 -2.93 15.25
C LYS A 81 -4.79 -2.90 14.17
N ILE A 82 -3.73 -3.68 14.31
CA ILE A 82 -2.66 -3.81 13.30
C ILE A 82 -3.24 -4.29 11.98
N ARG A 83 -4.08 -5.33 12.00
CA ARG A 83 -4.71 -5.88 10.80
C ARG A 83 -5.60 -4.85 10.10
N LEU A 84 -6.42 -4.11 10.87
CA LEU A 84 -7.32 -3.09 10.33
C LEU A 84 -6.57 -1.85 9.81
N GLY A 85 -5.46 -1.48 10.46
CA GLY A 85 -4.63 -0.36 10.03
C GLY A 85 -3.78 -0.66 8.79
N ASN A 86 -3.52 -1.93 8.48
CA ASN A 86 -2.75 -2.34 7.30
C ASN A 86 -3.65 -2.39 6.05
N THR A 87 -4.03 -1.19 5.59
CA THR A 87 -4.88 -0.99 4.40
C THR A 87 -4.27 -1.63 3.15
N MET A 88 -2.95 -1.57 2.99
CA MET A 88 -2.23 -2.18 1.87
C MET A 88 -2.52 -3.68 1.74
N CYS A 89 -2.41 -4.42 2.85
CA CYS A 89 -2.71 -5.84 2.83
C CYS A 89 -4.21 -6.12 2.67
N LEU A 90 -5.10 -5.26 3.15
CA LEU A 90 -6.54 -5.44 2.97
C LEU A 90 -6.98 -5.21 1.51
N GLU A 91 -6.34 -4.29 0.80
CA GLU A 91 -6.72 -3.84 -0.54
C GLU A 91 -5.91 -4.46 -1.69
N HIS A 92 -5.05 -5.45 -1.42
CA HIS A 92 -4.12 -6.04 -2.39
C HIS A 92 -4.76 -6.73 -3.62
N LYS A 93 -6.10 -6.83 -3.68
CA LYS A 93 -6.82 -7.52 -4.76
C LYS A 93 -6.73 -6.80 -6.10
N GLU A 94 -6.53 -5.48 -6.09
CA GLU A 94 -6.49 -4.67 -7.32
C GLU A 94 -5.08 -4.64 -7.94
N ARG A 95 -4.77 -5.66 -8.75
CA ARG A 95 -3.42 -5.91 -9.28
C ARG A 95 -2.88 -4.92 -10.31
N LEU A 96 -3.74 -4.06 -10.87
CA LEU A 96 -3.38 -3.10 -11.93
C LEU A 96 -3.42 -1.65 -11.45
N ARG A 97 -3.71 -1.40 -10.17
CA ARG A 97 -3.85 -0.03 -9.63
C ARG A 97 -2.59 0.80 -9.85
N ALA A 98 -1.42 0.23 -9.58
CA ALA A 98 -0.15 0.93 -9.73
C ALA A 98 0.23 1.15 -11.20
N LEU A 99 -0.08 0.19 -12.08
CA LEU A 99 0.10 0.35 -13.53
C LEU A 99 -0.75 1.51 -14.07
N ILE A 100 -2.03 1.57 -13.68
CA ILE A 100 -2.95 2.63 -14.08
C ILE A 100 -2.43 3.97 -13.56
N PHE A 101 -2.07 4.03 -12.28
CA PHE A 101 -1.56 5.24 -11.65
C PHE A 101 -0.30 5.76 -12.36
N TYR A 102 0.63 4.87 -12.68
CA TYR A 102 1.83 5.21 -13.44
C TYR A 102 1.48 5.76 -14.82
N ALA A 103 0.64 5.05 -15.59
CA ALA A 103 0.27 5.45 -16.94
C ALA A 103 -0.41 6.84 -16.96
N LYS A 104 -1.24 7.14 -15.95
CA LYS A 104 -1.87 8.46 -15.80
C LYS A 104 -0.86 9.58 -15.57
N LEU A 105 0.21 9.35 -14.80
CA LEU A 105 1.16 10.40 -14.40
C LEU A 105 2.42 10.47 -15.26
N LYS A 106 2.71 9.42 -16.03
CA LYS A 106 3.84 9.30 -16.95
C LYS A 106 3.33 8.84 -18.33
N PRO A 107 2.45 9.63 -18.98
CA PRO A 107 1.71 9.16 -20.14
C PRO A 107 2.60 8.90 -21.35
N VAL A 108 3.79 9.51 -21.46
CA VAL A 108 4.71 9.34 -22.60
C VAL A 108 5.60 8.10 -22.47
N ASP A 109 5.74 7.53 -21.27
CA ASP A 109 6.58 6.36 -21.05
C ASP A 109 6.06 5.13 -21.82
N ALA A 110 6.89 4.07 -21.87
CA ALA A 110 6.51 2.80 -22.48
C ALA A 110 5.79 1.87 -21.47
N ILE A 111 4.97 0.94 -21.96
CA ILE A 111 4.17 0.04 -21.12
C ILE A 111 5.03 -0.82 -20.20
N GLU A 112 6.24 -1.18 -20.63
CA GLU A 112 7.20 -1.98 -19.87
C GLU A 112 7.60 -1.28 -18.57
N LYS A 113 7.75 0.05 -18.58
CA LYS A 113 8.05 0.82 -17.36
C LYS A 113 6.88 0.82 -16.39
N ALA A 114 5.66 0.96 -16.90
CA ALA A 114 4.44 0.89 -16.10
C ALA A 114 4.24 -0.51 -15.48
N MET A 115 4.57 -1.56 -16.23
CA MET A 115 4.53 -2.95 -15.76
C MET A 115 5.59 -3.22 -14.68
N ASP A 116 6.82 -2.78 -14.89
CA ASP A 116 7.89 -2.89 -13.89
C ASP A 116 7.53 -2.17 -12.59
N PHE A 117 7.02 -0.93 -12.71
CA PHE A 117 6.54 -0.17 -11.56
C PHE A 117 5.42 -0.90 -10.81
N ASN A 118 4.45 -1.47 -11.54
CA ASN A 118 3.36 -2.25 -10.95
C ASN A 118 3.87 -3.51 -10.24
N SER A 119 4.82 -4.23 -10.84
CA SER A 119 5.43 -5.42 -10.23
C SER A 119 6.10 -5.07 -8.90
N LYS A 120 6.93 -4.02 -8.89
CA LYS A 120 7.60 -3.54 -7.67
C LYS A 120 6.61 -3.11 -6.60
N TYR A 121 5.51 -2.46 -7.00
CA TYR A 121 4.44 -2.10 -6.07
C TYR A 121 3.76 -3.34 -5.49
N MET A 122 3.43 -4.33 -6.31
CA MET A 122 2.80 -5.58 -5.86
C MET A 122 3.73 -6.35 -4.91
N ASP A 123 5.02 -6.44 -5.21
CA ASP A 123 6.02 -7.08 -4.31
C ASP A 123 6.05 -6.40 -2.94
N PHE A 124 5.96 -5.08 -2.92
CA PHE A 124 5.83 -4.32 -1.68
C PHE A 124 4.52 -4.65 -0.93
N VAL A 125 3.38 -4.63 -1.63
CA VAL A 125 2.08 -4.96 -1.03
C VAL A 125 2.08 -6.39 -0.45
N PHE A 126 2.68 -7.35 -1.15
CA PHE A 126 2.84 -8.71 -0.63
C PHE A 126 3.72 -8.77 0.62
N LYS A 127 4.77 -7.97 0.71
CA LYS A 127 5.57 -7.84 1.94
C LYS A 127 4.78 -7.25 3.10
N CYS A 128 3.80 -6.38 2.83
CA CYS A 128 2.91 -5.83 3.85
C CYS A 128 1.97 -6.87 4.47
N CYS A 129 1.63 -7.93 3.73
CA CYS A 129 0.83 -9.04 4.27
C CYS A 129 1.62 -10.01 5.16
N ASN A 130 2.93 -9.85 5.26
CA ASN A 130 3.81 -10.72 6.02
C ASN A 130 4.37 -9.97 7.25
N PRO A 131 3.99 -10.33 8.49
CA PRO A 131 4.40 -9.61 9.70
C PRO A 131 5.92 -9.44 9.87
N GLY A 132 6.71 -10.38 9.35
CA GLY A 132 8.17 -10.33 9.37
C GLY A 132 8.77 -9.21 8.52
N THR A 133 8.16 -8.91 7.38
CA THR A 133 8.67 -8.00 6.34
C THR A 133 7.91 -6.68 6.24
N MET A 134 6.85 -6.51 7.02
CA MET A 134 6.06 -5.29 7.07
C MET A 134 6.89 -4.08 7.51
N SER A 135 6.62 -2.94 6.88
CA SER A 135 7.22 -1.63 7.14
C SER A 135 6.14 -0.60 7.50
N SER A 136 6.53 0.61 7.91
CA SER A 136 5.59 1.68 8.24
C SER A 136 4.72 2.09 7.04
N GLU A 137 5.25 2.03 5.81
CA GLU A 137 4.51 2.34 4.57
C GLU A 137 3.28 1.42 4.36
N CYS A 138 3.25 0.25 5.02
CA CYS A 138 2.10 -0.67 4.94
C CYS A 138 0.82 -0.11 5.59
N PHE A 139 0.97 0.96 6.38
CA PHE A 139 -0.10 1.66 7.09
C PHE A 139 -0.44 3.01 6.45
N ASP A 140 0.21 3.37 5.34
CA ASP A 140 -0.10 4.57 4.56
C ASP A 140 -1.22 4.28 3.54
N THR A 141 -1.72 5.33 2.88
CA THR A 141 -2.67 5.19 1.79
C THR A 141 -1.97 4.69 0.52
N TRP A 142 -2.69 3.90 -0.30
CA TRP A 142 -2.14 3.42 -1.58
C TRP A 142 -1.69 4.58 -2.46
N SER A 143 -2.45 5.68 -2.49
CA SER A 143 -2.14 6.86 -3.30
C SER A 143 -0.90 7.57 -2.80
N GLY A 144 -0.73 7.73 -1.48
CA GLY A 144 0.45 8.37 -0.89
C GLY A 144 1.75 7.60 -1.19
N VAL A 145 1.71 6.27 -1.09
CA VAL A 145 2.85 5.42 -1.44
C VAL A 145 3.17 5.51 -2.94
N LEU A 146 2.16 5.47 -3.82
CA LEU A 146 2.37 5.57 -5.25
C LEU A 146 2.90 6.95 -5.67
N LEU A 147 2.36 8.04 -5.13
CA LEU A 147 2.85 9.40 -5.36
C LEU A 147 4.31 9.55 -4.94
N THR A 148 4.66 9.03 -3.76
CA THR A 148 6.05 9.05 -3.26
C THR A 148 6.98 8.34 -4.23
N ARG A 149 6.60 7.16 -4.71
CA ARG A 149 7.41 6.38 -5.67
C ARG A 149 7.50 7.03 -7.04
N ILE A 150 6.40 7.60 -7.54
CA ILE A 150 6.38 8.34 -8.80
C ILE A 150 7.30 9.57 -8.73
N CYS A 151 7.33 10.27 -7.59
CA CYS A 151 8.20 11.41 -7.39
C CYS A 151 9.70 11.09 -7.47
N LEU A 152 10.10 9.85 -7.12
CA LEU A 152 11.48 9.39 -7.30
C LEU A 152 11.88 9.22 -8.77
N LEU A 153 10.89 9.13 -9.67
CA LEU A 153 11.09 8.97 -11.11
C LEU A 153 10.97 10.29 -11.87
N MET A 154 10.72 11.42 -11.19
CA MET A 154 10.54 12.71 -11.86
C MET A 154 11.87 13.28 -12.30
N ASP A 155 11.95 13.66 -13.58
CA ASP A 155 13.21 14.06 -14.21
C ASP A 155 13.29 15.58 -14.35
N SER A 156 12.18 16.24 -14.74
CA SER A 156 12.12 17.67 -14.97
C SER A 156 11.99 18.47 -13.67
N SER A 157 12.50 19.71 -13.67
CA SER A 157 12.36 20.62 -12.53
C SER A 157 10.89 20.92 -12.21
N VAL A 158 10.04 21.03 -13.23
CA VAL A 158 8.60 21.29 -13.08
C VAL A 158 7.91 20.12 -12.36
N GLN A 159 8.20 18.88 -12.78
CA GLN A 159 7.66 17.69 -12.12
C GLN A 159 8.16 17.56 -10.67
N LYS A 160 9.44 17.82 -10.42
CA LYS A 160 10.01 17.83 -9.05
C LYS A 160 9.35 18.90 -8.18
N ASN A 161 9.01 20.06 -8.74
CA ASN A 161 8.27 21.10 -8.02
C ASN A 161 6.88 20.65 -7.58
N CYS A 162 6.17 19.86 -8.40
CA CYS A 162 4.92 19.24 -7.97
C CYS A 162 5.12 18.31 -6.77
N CYS A 163 6.21 17.55 -6.74
CA CYS A 163 6.53 16.59 -5.67
C CYS A 163 6.83 17.22 -4.31
N PHE A 164 7.15 18.51 -4.25
CA PHE A 164 7.31 19.25 -2.98
C PHE A 164 5.99 19.75 -2.38
N LYS A 165 4.87 19.60 -3.10
CA LYS A 165 3.55 19.97 -2.60
C LYS A 165 2.99 18.89 -1.67
N ASN A 166 2.00 19.25 -0.88
CA ASN A 166 1.24 18.32 -0.05
C ASN A 166 0.07 17.71 -0.85
N ASP A 167 -0.42 16.54 -0.43
CA ASP A 167 -1.64 15.98 -1.00
C ASP A 167 -2.87 16.80 -0.57
N PRO A 168 -3.86 17.04 -1.46
CA PRO A 168 -4.00 16.52 -2.83
C PRO A 168 -3.34 17.38 -3.91
N GLU A 169 -2.74 18.53 -3.56
CA GLU A 169 -2.17 19.47 -4.53
C GLU A 169 -1.03 18.87 -5.35
N ARG A 170 -0.21 18.00 -4.72
CA ARG A 170 0.84 17.22 -5.39
C ARG A 170 0.29 16.38 -6.54
N GLU A 171 -0.76 15.61 -6.28
CA GLU A 171 -1.41 14.76 -7.30
C GLU A 171 -2.01 15.61 -8.43
N ASN A 172 -2.77 16.65 -8.08
CA ASN A 172 -3.39 17.55 -9.06
C ASN A 172 -2.36 18.23 -9.97
N CYS A 173 -1.22 18.64 -9.41
CA CYS A 173 -0.11 19.24 -10.16
C CYS A 173 0.49 18.25 -11.16
N LEU A 174 0.72 17.00 -10.75
CA LEU A 174 1.23 15.95 -11.64
C LEU A 174 0.22 15.58 -12.74
N ILE A 175 -1.06 15.49 -12.42
CA ILE A 175 -2.14 15.24 -13.39
C ILE A 175 -2.19 16.36 -14.43
N TYR A 176 -2.06 17.62 -14.01
CA TYR A 176 -2.03 18.75 -14.94
C TYR A 176 -0.91 18.61 -15.99
N LEU A 177 0.32 18.31 -15.55
CA LEU A 177 1.45 18.08 -16.45
C LEU A 177 1.22 16.89 -17.38
N ALA A 178 0.70 15.79 -16.83
CA ALA A 178 0.41 14.60 -17.61
C ALA A 178 -0.67 14.83 -18.68
N ASN A 179 -1.69 15.65 -18.41
CA ASN A 179 -2.68 16.01 -19.44
C ASN A 179 -2.07 16.79 -20.60
N GLU A 180 -1.09 17.65 -20.35
CA GLU A 180 -0.41 18.36 -21.43
C GLU A 180 0.45 17.39 -22.25
N GLU A 181 1.18 16.49 -21.58
CA GLU A 181 1.98 15.45 -22.23
C GLU A 181 1.11 14.46 -23.04
N SER A 182 -0.08 14.09 -22.56
CA SER A 182 -0.94 13.10 -23.20
C SER A 182 -1.51 13.55 -24.55
N LYS A 183 -1.60 14.87 -24.80
CA LYS A 183 -2.05 15.44 -26.08
C LYS A 183 -1.11 15.11 -27.25
N TYR A 184 0.14 14.76 -26.95
CA TYR A 184 1.15 14.44 -27.95
C TYR A 184 1.30 12.92 -28.18
N LEU A 185 0.43 12.11 -27.58
CA LEU A 185 0.46 10.66 -27.79
C LEU A 185 0.08 10.31 -29.24
N PRO A 186 0.75 9.32 -29.83
CA PRO A 186 0.34 8.82 -31.14
C PRO A 186 -1.07 8.20 -31.04
N PRO A 187 -1.83 8.21 -32.15
CA PRO A 187 -3.06 7.44 -32.27
C PRO A 187 -2.82 5.98 -31.88
N VAL A 188 -3.84 5.35 -31.29
CA VAL A 188 -3.77 3.91 -31.03
C VAL A 188 -3.88 3.19 -32.37
N SER A 189 -2.76 2.66 -32.86
CA SER A 189 -2.72 1.81 -34.06
C SER A 189 -2.17 0.44 -33.70
N LEU A 190 -3.07 -0.48 -33.38
CA LEU A 190 -2.78 -1.91 -33.45
C LEU A 190 -3.57 -2.51 -34.59
N GLU A 191 -2.91 -3.35 -35.37
CA GLU A 191 -3.58 -4.16 -36.38
C GLU A 191 -4.50 -5.19 -35.69
N PRO A 192 -5.63 -5.56 -36.30
CA PRO A 192 -6.55 -6.56 -35.74
C PRO A 192 -5.84 -7.85 -35.28
N LYS A 193 -4.81 -8.28 -36.03
CA LYS A 193 -3.98 -9.44 -35.69
C LYS A 193 -3.21 -9.26 -34.39
N GLU A 194 -2.66 -8.07 -34.13
CA GLU A 194 -1.90 -7.76 -32.92
C GLU A 194 -2.82 -7.71 -31.70
N ILE A 195 -4.02 -7.13 -31.86
CA ILE A 195 -5.06 -7.12 -30.80
C ILE A 195 -5.42 -8.55 -30.41
N CYS A 196 -5.63 -9.44 -31.39
CA CYS A 196 -5.93 -10.83 -31.12
C CYS A 196 -4.75 -11.59 -30.51
N GLN A 197 -3.51 -11.26 -30.87
CA GLN A 197 -2.33 -11.82 -30.22
C GLN A 197 -2.24 -11.40 -28.74
N LEU A 198 -2.52 -10.15 -28.40
CA LEU A 198 -2.57 -9.71 -27.00
C LEU A 198 -3.63 -10.47 -26.19
N SER A 199 -4.75 -10.81 -26.83
CA SER A 199 -5.83 -11.59 -26.24
C SER A 199 -5.36 -13.01 -25.87
N THR A 200 -4.74 -13.72 -26.80
CA THR A 200 -4.25 -15.09 -26.57
C THR A 200 -3.13 -15.14 -25.53
N GLU A 201 -2.30 -14.11 -25.46
CA GLU A 201 -1.23 -13.98 -24.46
C GLU A 201 -1.73 -13.50 -23.09
N SER A 202 -3.05 -13.30 -22.90
CA SER A 202 -3.63 -12.75 -21.66
C SER A 202 -3.07 -11.38 -21.26
N LYS A 203 -2.54 -10.61 -22.23
CA LYS A 203 -1.98 -9.27 -22.05
C LYS A 203 -2.96 -8.15 -22.41
N LEU A 204 -4.05 -8.49 -23.09
CA LEU A 204 -5.05 -7.54 -23.59
C LEU A 204 -5.59 -6.60 -22.49
N LEU A 205 -6.00 -7.14 -21.33
CA LEU A 205 -6.51 -6.31 -20.24
C LEU A 205 -5.49 -5.26 -19.79
N THR A 206 -4.23 -5.67 -19.63
CA THR A 206 -3.12 -4.79 -19.21
C THR A 206 -2.88 -3.68 -20.23
N TRP A 207 -2.88 -4.03 -21.52
CA TRP A 207 -2.72 -3.06 -22.59
C TRP A 207 -3.89 -2.08 -22.68
N LEU A 208 -5.13 -2.56 -22.56
CA LEU A 208 -6.35 -1.73 -22.56
C LEU A 208 -6.34 -0.70 -21.42
N VAL A 209 -6.05 -1.13 -20.19
CA VAL A 209 -6.00 -0.20 -19.04
C VAL A 209 -4.87 0.81 -19.21
N TYR A 210 -3.73 0.40 -19.75
CA TYR A 210 -2.58 1.26 -19.97
C TYR A 210 -2.88 2.35 -20.99
N GLU A 211 -3.38 1.98 -22.17
CA GLU A 211 -3.66 2.91 -23.27
C GLU A 211 -4.80 3.88 -22.93
N TYR A 212 -5.81 3.43 -22.18
CA TYR A 212 -6.87 4.32 -21.67
C TYR A 212 -6.31 5.29 -20.62
N ALA A 213 -5.59 4.77 -19.62
CA ALA A 213 -5.12 5.56 -18.49
C ALA A 213 -4.19 6.71 -18.90
N ARG A 214 -3.25 6.45 -19.82
CA ARG A 214 -2.29 7.45 -20.31
C ARG A 214 -2.91 8.55 -21.17
N ARG A 215 -4.09 8.29 -21.77
CA ARG A 215 -4.84 9.27 -22.58
C ARG A 215 -5.86 10.06 -21.76
N ASN A 216 -6.23 9.54 -20.60
CA ASN A 216 -7.23 10.15 -19.72
C ASN A 216 -6.67 10.37 -18.29
N PRO A 217 -5.62 11.21 -18.09
CA PRO A 217 -5.07 11.47 -16.76
C PRO A 217 -6.08 12.05 -15.75
N ASN A 218 -7.13 12.76 -16.21
CA ASN A 218 -8.17 13.32 -15.32
C ASN A 218 -9.20 12.31 -14.80
N ASP A 219 -9.34 11.15 -15.46
CA ASP A 219 -10.38 10.19 -15.09
C ASP A 219 -10.13 9.53 -13.72
N THR A 220 -11.14 8.91 -13.13
CA THR A 220 -10.94 8.15 -11.90
C THR A 220 -10.03 6.94 -12.10
N ILE A 221 -9.34 6.48 -11.05
CA ILE A 221 -8.45 5.32 -11.12
C ILE A 221 -9.17 4.03 -11.55
N THR A 222 -10.50 3.97 -11.37
CA THR A 222 -11.33 2.81 -11.71
C THR A 222 -11.85 2.85 -13.15
N SER A 223 -11.96 4.02 -13.79
CA SER A 223 -12.45 4.16 -15.17
C SER A 223 -11.72 3.25 -16.17
N PRO A 224 -10.37 3.15 -16.17
CA PRO A 224 -9.64 2.28 -17.09
C PRO A 224 -10.01 0.80 -16.92
N LEU A 225 -10.23 0.32 -15.69
CA LEU A 225 -10.64 -1.07 -15.44
C LEU A 225 -12.04 -1.36 -15.95
N ILE A 226 -12.99 -0.43 -15.74
CA ILE A 226 -14.37 -0.57 -16.23
C ILE A 226 -14.37 -0.62 -17.76
N PHE A 227 -13.67 0.33 -18.38
CA PHE A 227 -13.51 0.38 -19.84
C PHE A 227 -12.89 -0.91 -20.38
N ALA A 228 -11.76 -1.34 -19.82
CA ALA A 228 -11.04 -2.51 -20.29
C ALA A 228 -11.87 -3.80 -20.12
N ASN A 229 -12.60 -3.96 -19.01
CA ASN A 229 -13.47 -5.12 -18.81
C ASN A 229 -14.64 -5.20 -19.80
N ASN A 230 -15.21 -4.04 -20.17
CA ASN A 230 -16.28 -3.98 -21.16
C ASN A 230 -15.78 -4.37 -22.56
N LEU A 231 -14.61 -3.87 -22.97
CA LEU A 231 -14.06 -4.15 -24.30
C LEU A 231 -13.42 -5.54 -24.40
N ASN A 232 -12.78 -6.03 -23.34
CA ASN A 232 -12.07 -7.31 -23.35
C ASN A 232 -12.97 -8.46 -23.82
N LYS A 233 -14.22 -8.51 -23.37
CA LYS A 233 -15.19 -9.55 -23.79
C LYS A 233 -15.50 -9.47 -25.29
N SER A 234 -15.74 -8.27 -25.80
CA SER A 234 -16.03 -8.05 -27.22
C SER A 234 -14.84 -8.42 -28.10
N ILE A 235 -13.62 -8.04 -27.71
CA ILE A 235 -12.40 -8.36 -28.45
C ILE A 235 -12.15 -9.87 -28.46
N ILE A 236 -12.27 -10.55 -27.31
CA ILE A 236 -12.14 -12.01 -27.24
C ILE A 236 -13.13 -12.69 -28.19
N SER A 237 -14.37 -12.20 -28.23
CA SER A 237 -15.38 -12.72 -29.16
C SER A 237 -15.06 -12.42 -30.63
N CYS A 238 -14.56 -11.24 -30.96
CA CYS A 238 -14.19 -10.90 -32.34
C CYS A 238 -13.04 -11.76 -32.87
N CYS A 239 -12.05 -12.03 -32.01
CA CYS A 239 -10.85 -12.78 -32.37
C CYS A 239 -11.09 -14.28 -32.65
N THR A 240 -12.28 -14.80 -32.35
CA THR A 240 -12.67 -16.18 -32.69
C THR A 240 -13.48 -16.27 -33.98
N THR A 241 -13.81 -15.14 -34.61
CA THR A 241 -14.56 -15.10 -35.87
C THR A 241 -13.63 -15.24 -37.08
N ASN A 242 -14.21 -15.63 -38.22
CA ASN A 242 -13.47 -15.73 -39.50
C ASN A 242 -13.09 -14.34 -40.09
N ASP A 243 -13.68 -13.26 -39.59
CA ASP A 243 -13.42 -11.88 -40.04
C ASP A 243 -13.21 -10.94 -38.83
N ALA A 244 -12.14 -11.23 -38.07
CA ALA A 244 -11.76 -10.45 -36.89
C ALA A 244 -11.49 -8.97 -37.22
N SER A 245 -10.98 -8.67 -38.43
CA SER A 245 -10.67 -7.31 -38.87
C SER A 245 -11.91 -6.43 -38.97
N SER A 246 -12.98 -6.93 -39.60
CA SER A 246 -14.25 -6.21 -39.68
C SER A 246 -14.87 -6.01 -38.29
N CYS A 247 -14.86 -7.06 -37.45
CA CYS A 247 -15.41 -7.02 -36.09
C CYS A 247 -14.68 -6.03 -35.16
N LEU A 248 -13.34 -5.92 -35.27
CA LEU A 248 -12.52 -5.03 -34.44
C LEU A 248 -12.49 -3.57 -34.92
N SER A 249 -13.07 -3.26 -36.08
CA SER A 249 -13.08 -1.88 -36.59
C SER A 249 -13.81 -0.89 -35.67
N ASP A 250 -14.83 -1.35 -34.93
CA ASP A 250 -15.54 -0.55 -33.93
C ASP A 250 -14.76 -0.37 -32.63
N PHE A 251 -13.86 -1.31 -32.30
CA PHE A 251 -13.03 -1.23 -31.11
C PHE A 251 -12.04 -0.05 -31.17
N ILE A 252 -11.39 0.16 -32.32
CA ILE A 252 -10.40 1.23 -32.49
C ILE A 252 -11.04 2.62 -32.30
N LYS A 253 -12.31 2.78 -32.69
CA LYS A 253 -13.06 4.03 -32.52
C LYS A 253 -13.24 4.44 -31.05
N HIS A 254 -13.18 3.50 -30.11
CA HIS A 254 -13.29 3.81 -28.68
C HIS A 254 -12.02 4.43 -28.08
N PHE A 255 -10.89 4.40 -28.79
CA PHE A 255 -9.63 5.03 -28.38
C PHE A 255 -9.37 6.37 -29.08
N THR A 256 -10.15 6.71 -30.10
CA THR A 256 -10.06 7.97 -30.82
C THR A 256 -11.01 8.99 -30.18
N VAL A 257 -10.50 9.76 -29.21
CA VAL A 257 -11.08 11.03 -28.78
C VAL A 257 -10.08 12.13 -29.11
#